data_AF-A0A3N9UB33-F1
#
_entry.id   AF-A0A3N9UB33-F1
#
_cell.length_a   1.000
_cell.length_b   1.000
_cell.length_c   1.000
_cell.angle_alpha   90.00
_cell.angle_beta   90.00
_cell.angle_gamma   90.00
#
_symmetry.space_group_name_H-M   'P 1'
#
loop_
_entity.id
_entity.type
_entity.pdbx_description
1 polymer ?
#
loop_
_entity_poly.entity_id
_entity_poly.type
_entity_poly.pdbx_seq_one_letter_code
_entity_poly.pdbx_strand_id
1 'polypeptide(L)'
;MGISEIIIIMLVYGGLFLFVNLVSSNNKLLGYVKWSTLILLYGFISIIIWFTYKAEEEHTNSHSGYALISLTGEAILMIAGLTIYTVILLFLGLRLFKIANYK
;
A
#
# COMPACT_ATOMS: atom_id res chain seq x y z
N MET A 1 -8.22 -10.60 10.93
CA MET A 1 -7.04 -10.71 10.04
C MET A 1 -5.86 -10.07 10.77
N GLY A 2 -4.80 -10.81 11.04
CA GLY A 2 -3.66 -10.35 11.84
C GLY A 2 -2.81 -9.27 11.17
N ILE A 3 -2.10 -8.49 12.00
CA ILE A 3 -1.14 -7.47 11.56
C ILE A 3 -0.10 -8.06 10.59
N SER A 4 0.29 -9.32 10.78
CA SER A 4 1.21 -10.05 9.91
C SER A 4 0.71 -10.16 8.47
N GLU A 5 -0.58 -10.36 8.26
CA GLU A 5 -1.17 -10.52 6.93
C GLU A 5 -1.19 -9.18 6.18
N ILE A 6 -1.47 -8.08 6.90
CA ILE A 6 -1.38 -6.72 6.35
C ILE A 6 0.07 -6.41 5.95
N ILE A 7 1.05 -6.75 6.79
CA ILE A 7 2.48 -6.56 6.49
C ILE A 7 2.89 -7.37 5.25
N ILE A 8 2.47 -8.64 5.15
CA ILE A 8 2.75 -9.47 3.97
C ILE A 8 2.17 -8.84 2.70
N ILE A 9 0.93 -8.36 2.76
CA ILE A 9 0.29 -7.65 1.63
C ILE A 9 1.10 -6.41 1.25
N MET A 10 1.58 -5.63 2.21
CA MET A 10 2.40 -4.44 1.95
C MET A 10 3.76 -4.80 1.32
N LEU A 11 4.39 -5.90 1.71
CA LEU A 11 5.66 -6.34 1.13
C LEU A 11 5.49 -6.84 -0.32
N VAL A 12 4.46 -7.65 -0.58
CA VAL A 12 4.12 -8.12 -1.93
C VAL A 12 3.77 -6.92 -2.83
N TYR A 13 2.98 -5.99 -2.29
CA TYR A 13 2.68 -4.70 -2.93
C TYR A 13 3.96 -3.92 -3.24
N GLY A 14 4.89 -3.83 -2.28
CA GLY A 14 6.13 -3.08 -2.46
C GLY A 14 7.02 -3.64 -3.58
N GLY A 15 7.08 -4.97 -3.69
CA GLY A 15 7.77 -5.64 -4.81
C GLY A 15 7.14 -5.31 -6.16
N LEU A 16 5.80 -5.41 -6.27
CA LEU A 16 5.05 -5.03 -7.47
C LEU A 16 5.24 -3.55 -7.82
N PHE A 17 5.20 -2.67 -6.82
CA PHE A 17 5.40 -1.23 -6.97
C PHE A 17 6.77 -0.93 -7.57
N LEU A 18 7.83 -1.52 -7.01
CA LEU A 18 9.19 -1.34 -7.53
C LEU A 18 9.35 -1.92 -8.94
N PHE A 19 8.79 -3.12 -9.19
CA PHE A 19 8.81 -3.73 -10.51
C PHE A 19 8.18 -2.82 -11.55
N VAL A 20 6.95 -2.36 -11.30
CA VAL A 20 6.24 -1.43 -12.19
C VAL A 20 7.04 -0.15 -12.37
N ASN A 21 7.62 0.42 -11.31
CA ASN A 21 8.38 1.66 -11.40
C ASN A 21 9.67 1.53 -12.23
N LEU A 22 10.33 0.37 -12.20
CA LEU A 22 11.58 0.09 -12.90
C LEU A 22 11.40 -0.15 -14.40
N VAL A 23 10.19 -0.52 -14.86
CA VAL A 23 9.92 -0.75 -16.29
C VAL A 23 10.18 0.54 -17.07
N SER A 24 11.24 0.51 -17.89
CA SER A 24 11.63 1.60 -18.79
C SER A 24 10.78 1.58 -20.06
N SER A 25 10.26 2.73 -20.45
CA SER A 25 9.67 2.89 -21.76
C SER A 25 9.82 4.32 -22.25
N ASN A 26 10.28 4.44 -23.49
CA ASN A 26 10.35 5.71 -24.22
C ASN A 26 8.95 6.19 -24.67
N ASN A 27 7.90 5.39 -24.44
CA ASN A 27 6.53 5.73 -24.80
C ASN A 27 5.82 6.48 -23.67
N LYS A 28 5.44 7.73 -23.93
CA LYS A 28 4.69 8.59 -22.99
C LYS A 28 3.39 7.92 -22.50
N LEU A 29 2.68 7.19 -23.36
CA LEU A 29 1.46 6.46 -23.01
C LEU A 29 1.72 5.39 -21.94
N LEU A 30 2.82 4.64 -22.07
CA LEU A 30 3.19 3.63 -21.08
C LEU A 30 3.59 4.26 -19.74
N GLY A 31 4.20 5.45 -19.78
CA GLY A 31 4.47 6.25 -18.59
C GLY A 31 3.19 6.61 -17.82
N TYR A 32 2.14 7.08 -18.52
CA TYR A 32 0.86 7.40 -17.87
C TYR A 32 0.17 6.15 -17.30
N VAL A 33 0.18 5.04 -18.03
CA VAL A 33 -0.36 3.76 -17.55
C VAL A 33 0.38 3.29 -16.31
N LYS A 34 1.71 3.41 -16.28
CA LYS A 34 2.53 3.09 -15.11
C LYS A 34 2.08 3.87 -13.88
N TRP A 35 1.97 5.19 -14.00
CA TRP A 35 1.55 6.05 -12.90
C TRP A 35 0.12 5.78 -12.45
N SER A 36 -0.82 5.57 -13.38
CA SER A 36 -2.20 5.23 -13.01
C SER A 36 -2.28 3.88 -12.30
N THR A 37 -1.53 2.87 -12.74
CA THR A 37 -1.44 1.59 -12.04
C THR A 37 -0.93 1.75 -10.61
N LEU A 38 0.13 2.54 -10.39
CA LEU A 38 0.68 2.76 -9.04
C LEU A 38 -0.33 3.45 -8.11
N ILE A 39 -1.07 4.45 -8.61
CA ILE A 39 -2.12 5.15 -7.86
C ILE A 39 -3.28 4.20 -7.52
N LEU A 40 -3.75 3.42 -8.49
CA LEU A 40 -4.81 2.44 -8.28
C LEU A 40 -4.38 1.38 -7.25
N LEU A 41 -3.15 0.89 -7.35
CA LEU A 41 -2.60 -0.09 -6.42
C LEU A 41 -2.58 0.49 -4.99
N TYR A 42 -2.10 1.73 -4.83
CA TYR A 42 -2.08 2.41 -3.52
C TYR A 42 -3.48 2.59 -2.93
N GLY A 43 -4.44 3.06 -3.75
CA GLY A 43 -5.83 3.23 -3.33
C GLY A 43 -6.47 1.91 -2.93
N PHE A 44 -6.24 0.85 -3.71
CA PHE A 44 -6.76 -0.49 -3.43
C PHE A 44 -6.26 -1.04 -2.09
N ILE A 45 -4.95 -0.95 -1.82
CA ILE A 45 -4.41 -1.40 -0.51
C ILE A 45 -4.95 -0.55 0.64
N SER A 46 -5.07 0.77 0.47
CA SER A 46 -5.63 1.65 1.50
C SER A 46 -7.08 1.28 1.84
N ILE A 47 -7.87 0.93 0.81
CA ILE A 47 -9.25 0.45 0.96
C ILE A 47 -9.28 -0.88 1.72
N ILE A 48 -8.41 -1.83 1.36
CA ILE A 48 -8.31 -3.12 2.06
C ILE A 48 -8.02 -2.89 3.54
N ILE A 49 -7.00 -2.09 3.87
CA ILE A 49 -6.62 -1.79 5.26
C ILE A 49 -7.84 -1.25 6.02
N TRP A 50 -8.53 -0.26 5.45
CA TRP A 50 -9.71 0.34 6.08
C TRP A 50 -10.80 -0.69 6.37
N PHE A 51 -11.19 -1.48 5.38
CA PHE A 51 -12.24 -2.48 5.54
C PHE A 51 -11.83 -3.60 6.50
N THR A 52 -10.54 -3.99 6.52
CA THR A 52 -10.04 -4.98 7.48
C THR A 52 -10.21 -4.51 8.92
N TYR A 53 -9.82 -3.26 9.23
CA TYR A 53 -10.00 -2.71 10.58
C TYR A 53 -11.48 -2.55 10.94
N LYS A 54 -12.33 -2.15 10.00
CA LYS A 54 -13.79 -2.04 10.25
C LYS A 54 -14.46 -3.39 10.47
N ALA A 55 -14.06 -4.42 9.73
CA ALA A 55 -14.55 -5.77 9.94
C ALA A 55 -14.12 -6.32 11.32
N GLU A 56 -12.90 -6.04 11.76
CA GLU A 56 -12.42 -6.46 13.08
C GLU A 56 -13.11 -5.69 14.23
N GLU A 57 -13.38 -4.40 14.03
CA GLU A 57 -14.16 -3.55 14.96
C GLU A 57 -15.58 -4.10 15.12
N GLU A 58 -16.25 -4.43 14.02
CA GLU A 58 -17.59 -5.01 14.02
C GLU A 58 -17.61 -6.40 14.68
N HIS A 59 -16.64 -7.27 14.34
CA HIS A 59 -16.53 -8.60 14.92
C HIS A 59 -16.31 -8.55 16.44
N THR A 60 -15.43 -7.66 16.91
CA THR A 60 -15.16 -7.50 18.34
C THR A 60 -16.37 -6.92 19.07
N ASN A 61 -16.98 -5.88 18.53
CA ASN A 61 -18.10 -5.20 19.17
C ASN A 61 -19.38 -6.06 19.21
N SER A 62 -19.57 -6.96 18.23
CA SER A 62 -20.74 -7.85 18.17
C SER A 62 -20.64 -9.08 19.06
N HIS A 63 -19.43 -9.54 19.40
CA HIS A 63 -19.23 -10.82 20.10
C HIS A 63 -18.55 -10.73 21.46
N SER A 64 -17.99 -9.58 21.84
CA SER A 64 -17.12 -9.51 23.03
C SER A 64 -17.86 -9.29 24.35
N GLY A 65 -19.08 -8.74 24.32
CA GLY A 65 -19.81 -8.35 25.54
C GLY A 65 -19.16 -7.23 26.34
N TYR A 66 -18.08 -6.62 25.82
CA TYR A 66 -17.40 -5.47 26.41
C TYR A 66 -17.93 -4.14 25.85
N ALA A 67 -17.45 -3.03 26.41
CA ALA A 67 -17.72 -1.71 25.88
C ALA A 67 -17.22 -1.59 24.43
N LEU A 68 -17.97 -0.82 23.63
CA LEU A 68 -17.65 -0.59 22.23
C LEU A 68 -16.24 0.02 22.09
N ILE A 69 -15.42 -0.61 21.25
CA ILE A 69 -14.11 -0.09 20.85
C ILE A 69 -14.19 0.49 19.44
N SER A 70 -13.30 1.43 19.12
CA SER A 70 -13.11 1.86 17.73
C SER A 70 -11.68 1.65 17.30
N LEU A 71 -11.50 1.07 16.11
CA LEU A 71 -10.18 0.81 15.51
C LEU A 71 -9.83 1.84 14.41
N THR A 72 -10.55 2.97 14.38
CA THR A 72 -10.39 3.99 13.35
C THR A 72 -9.02 4.65 13.41
N GLY A 73 -8.47 4.87 14.61
CA GLY A 73 -7.16 5.50 14.79
C GLY A 73 -6.04 4.62 14.28
N GLU A 74 -6.11 3.32 14.56
CA GLU A 74 -5.19 2.28 14.12
C GLU A 74 -5.22 2.14 12.59
N ALA A 75 -6.41 2.16 11.98
CA ALA A 75 -6.57 2.16 10.54
C ALA A 75 -5.89 3.37 9.88
N ILE A 76 -6.11 4.57 10.41
CA ILE A 76 -5.49 5.80 9.91
C ILE A 76 -3.97 5.74 10.06
N LEU A 77 -3.47 5.31 11.22
CA LEU A 77 -2.03 5.17 11.47
C LEU A 77 -1.40 4.18 10.49
N MET A 78 -2.07 3.08 10.20
CA MET A 78 -1.59 2.08 9.24
C MET A 78 -1.55 2.61 7.80
N ILE A 79 -2.58 3.35 7.38
CA ILE A 79 -2.60 4.03 6.07
C ILE A 79 -1.51 5.12 5.98
N ALA A 80 -1.26 5.85 7.07
CA ALA A 80 -0.15 6.80 7.13
C ALA A 80 1.21 6.09 6.98
N GLY A 81 1.40 4.96 7.65
CA GLY A 81 2.57 4.09 7.48
C GLY A 81 2.73 3.60 6.04
N LEU A 82 1.64 3.14 5.40
CA LEU A 82 1.62 2.77 3.98
C LEU A 82 2.03 3.94 3.08
N THR A 83 1.57 5.15 3.40
CA THR A 83 1.89 6.37 2.61
C THR A 83 3.38 6.64 2.67
N ILE A 84 3.96 6.66 3.87
CA ILE A 84 5.41 6.86 4.08
C ILE A 84 6.21 5.78 3.34
N TYR A 85 5.80 4.51 3.50
CA TYR A 85 6.42 3.38 2.82
C TYR A 85 6.39 3.54 1.28
N THR A 86 5.24 3.92 0.72
CA THR A 86 5.07 4.13 -0.73
C THR A 86 5.95 5.27 -1.24
N VAL A 87 6.09 6.36 -0.48
CA VAL A 87 6.98 7.47 -0.82
C VAL A 87 8.45 7.01 -0.84
N ILE A 88 8.88 6.25 0.17
CA ILE A 88 10.23 5.68 0.22
C ILE A 88 10.49 4.78 -1.00
N LEU A 89 9.53 3.91 -1.34
CA LEU A 89 9.63 3.03 -2.51
C LEU A 89 9.70 3.83 -3.83
N LEU A 90 8.98 4.94 -3.94
CA LEU A 90 9.02 5.80 -5.11
C LEU A 90 10.42 6.40 -5.30
N PHE A 91 11.01 6.95 -4.24
CA PHE A 91 12.39 7.45 -4.28
C PHE A 91 13.40 6.35 -4.60
N LEU A 92 13.25 5.17 -3.99
CA LEU A 92 14.12 4.03 -4.24
C LEU A 92 14.01 3.57 -5.71
N GLY A 93 12.80 3.44 -6.24
CA GLY A 93 12.55 3.04 -7.63
C GLY A 93 13.13 4.03 -8.63
N LEU A 94 12.99 5.35 -8.39
CA LEU A 94 13.63 6.38 -9.23
C LEU A 94 15.16 6.28 -9.18
N ARG A 95 15.75 6.05 -8.00
CA ARG A 95 17.20 5.90 -7.85
C ARG A 95 17.72 4.65 -8.58
N LEU A 96 17.03 3.52 -8.43
CA LEU A 96 17.38 2.27 -9.10
C LEU A 96 17.25 2.39 -10.63
N PHE A 97 16.18 3.01 -11.10
CA PHE A 97 15.98 3.30 -12.52
C PHE A 97 17.11 4.14 -13.10
N LYS A 98 17.54 5.19 -12.37
CA LYS A 98 18.69 6.00 -12.78
C LYS A 98 19.96 5.14 -12.89
N ILE A 99 20.28 4.34 -11.87
CA ILE A 99 21.48 3.47 -11.89
C ILE A 99 21.45 2.49 -13.08
N ALA A 100 20.28 1.91 -13.38
CA ALA A 100 20.13 0.92 -14.45
C ALA A 100 20.36 1.49 -15.86
N ASN A 101 20.06 2.77 -16.10
CA ASN A 101 20.18 3.42 -17.41
C ASN A 101 21.50 4.21 -17.60
N TYR A 102 22.42 4.21 -16.63
CA TYR A 102 23.76 4.82 -16.73
C TYR A 102 24.86 3.81 -17.14
N LYS A 103 24.47 2.65 -17.68
CA LYS A 103 25.36 1.71 -18.38
C LYS A 103 25.22 1.88 -19.89
#